data_AF-B9BQG3-F1
#
_entry.id   AF-B9BQG3-F1
#
_cell.length_a   1.000
_cell.length_b   1.000
_cell.length_c   1.000
_cell.angle_alpha   90.00
_cell.angle_beta   90.00
_cell.angle_gamma   90.00
#
_symmetry.space_group_name_H-M   'P 1'
#
loop_
_entity.id
_entity.type
_entity.pdbx_description
1 polymer ?
#
loop_
_entity_poly.entity_id
_entity_poly.type
_entity_poly.pdbx_seq_one_letter_code
_entity_poly.pdbx_strand_id
1 'polypeptide(L)'
;MDEELNGGALVDLAGAFDALDGDGEIDNNGNTDPGSSHFVDDPQAGDAESPAGEGEQLDLSADADQHQNGDDPEGDDPVFEIPVGDGQKVSKKLSELIADASKYHGANRKFEEAAAIRKDAEQKLAQLPEREKQLGIVLEHYIRAHEALMAEQQPNWERLLAENPTEYVRARHAWEARQRQMLEARQVQEVLAQRNAEAEAVSKRRRLDEAQTKLIQANPTWADPKKAEEGARAIDQYLESQGIPANVRSNIDSAEVLLIAQKAMLYDQAIARQKAAQQGGNQPVPRVARPGPARTTTKTQQARANAEKAFAADPSEKTLANFFM
;
A
#
# COMPACT_ATOMS: atom_id res chain seq x y z
N MET A 1 -35.90 7.78 -22.56
CA MET A 1 -35.69 6.34 -22.34
C MET A 1 -34.19 6.12 -22.26
N ASP A 2 -33.49 6.94 -21.48
CA ASP A 2 -33.40 6.95 -20.00
C ASP A 2 -32.24 6.01 -19.63
N GLU A 3 -31.04 6.55 -19.46
CA GLU A 3 -30.47 7.11 -18.21
C GLU A 3 -29.83 6.04 -17.32
N GLU A 4 -28.53 6.26 -17.07
CA GLU A 4 -27.74 5.78 -15.92
C GLU A 4 -27.43 4.27 -15.77
N LEU A 5 -26.21 3.88 -16.18
CA LEU A 5 -25.36 3.05 -15.31
C LEU A 5 -23.94 3.63 -15.31
N ASN A 6 -23.67 4.25 -14.17
CA ASN A 6 -22.65 5.22 -13.84
C ASN A 6 -21.24 4.61 -13.81
N GLY A 7 -20.31 5.25 -14.53
CA GLY A 7 -18.89 4.97 -14.49
C GLY A 7 -18.29 5.50 -13.19
N GLY A 8 -18.04 4.61 -12.23
CA GLY A 8 -17.39 4.94 -10.96
C GLY A 8 -16.06 4.21 -10.80
N ALA A 9 -14.97 4.83 -11.24
CA ALA A 9 -13.62 4.45 -10.82
C ALA A 9 -12.60 5.60 -10.99
N LEU A 10 -13.03 6.86 -10.81
CA LEU A 10 -12.13 8.02 -10.99
C LEU A 10 -12.23 9.13 -9.95
N VAL A 11 -12.92 8.95 -8.83
CA VAL A 11 -12.89 9.94 -7.75
C VAL A 11 -12.90 9.24 -6.40
N ASP A 12 -11.78 8.58 -6.04
CA ASP A 12 -11.47 8.39 -4.62
C ASP A 12 -9.98 8.09 -4.36
N LEU A 13 -9.11 9.04 -4.73
CA LEU A 13 -7.72 9.07 -4.24
C LEU A 13 -7.42 10.35 -3.43
N ALA A 14 -8.45 11.17 -3.19
CA ALA A 14 -8.40 12.36 -2.35
C ALA A 14 -9.28 12.26 -1.09
N GLY A 15 -10.09 11.20 -0.93
CA GLY A 15 -10.87 10.90 0.28
C GLY A 15 -10.16 9.97 1.28
N ALA A 16 -9.06 9.32 0.91
CA ALA A 16 -8.36 8.36 1.77
C ALA A 16 -7.42 8.98 2.83
N PHE A 17 -7.48 10.30 3.03
CA PHE A 17 -6.69 11.03 4.04
C PHE A 17 -7.55 11.75 5.11
N ASP A 18 -8.88 11.55 5.12
CA ASP A 18 -9.81 12.21 6.05
C ASP A 18 -10.64 11.20 6.89
N ALA A 19 -10.00 10.13 7.35
CA ALA A 19 -10.62 9.14 8.25
C ALA A 19 -9.67 8.67 9.35
N LEU A 20 -8.83 9.59 9.87
CA LEU A 20 -7.94 9.31 10.98
C LEU A 20 -7.75 10.53 11.90
N ASP A 21 -8.86 11.05 12.43
CA ASP A 21 -8.92 11.74 13.74
C ASP A 21 -10.34 12.26 13.96
N GLY A 22 -11.03 11.82 15.03
CA GLY A 22 -12.32 12.41 15.38
C GLY A 22 -13.22 11.55 16.24
N ASP A 23 -12.77 11.25 17.46
CA ASP A 23 -13.63 10.84 18.56
C ASP A 23 -14.74 11.90 18.79
N GLY A 24 -16.00 11.48 18.80
CA GLY A 24 -17.14 12.41 18.86
C GLY A 24 -18.46 11.72 19.22
N GLU A 25 -18.59 11.40 20.49
CA GLU A 25 -19.79 10.97 21.23
C GLU A 25 -20.98 11.92 21.00
N ILE A 26 -22.14 11.39 20.55
CA ILE A 26 -23.45 12.07 20.65
C ILE A 26 -24.54 11.05 21.00
N ASP A 27 -24.92 11.06 22.28
CA ASP A 27 -26.24 10.66 22.77
C ASP A 27 -27.31 11.68 22.35
N ASN A 28 -28.46 11.23 21.81
CA ASN A 28 -29.79 11.61 22.33
C ASN A 28 -30.97 10.83 21.71
N ASN A 29 -31.57 10.01 22.58
CA ASN A 29 -32.97 9.65 22.79
C ASN A 29 -34.10 10.18 21.86
N GLY A 30 -35.03 9.28 21.48
CA GLY A 30 -36.24 9.60 20.71
C GLY A 30 -37.27 8.46 20.51
N ASN A 31 -37.61 7.75 21.59
CA ASN A 31 -38.80 6.91 21.84
C ASN A 31 -39.94 6.81 20.79
N THR A 32 -40.30 5.59 20.35
CA THR A 32 -41.71 5.11 20.32
C THR A 32 -41.80 3.57 20.19
N ASP A 33 -42.27 2.91 21.25
CA ASP A 33 -42.93 1.58 21.30
C ASP A 33 -44.32 1.83 21.94
N PRO A 34 -45.42 1.13 21.59
CA PRO A 34 -45.74 -0.18 22.20
C PRO A 34 -46.51 -1.17 21.29
N GLY A 35 -46.22 -2.47 21.39
CA GLY A 35 -46.99 -3.45 20.61
C GLY A 35 -46.94 -4.95 20.94
N SER A 36 -46.49 -5.38 22.12
CA SER A 36 -46.82 -6.64 22.84
C SER A 36 -47.02 -7.97 22.06
N SER A 37 -46.11 -8.94 22.26
CA SER A 37 -46.47 -10.15 23.03
C SER A 37 -45.24 -10.93 23.48
N HIS A 38 -45.24 -11.20 24.77
CA HIS A 38 -44.24 -11.84 25.61
C HIS A 38 -44.37 -13.36 25.54
N PHE A 39 -43.27 -14.11 25.42
CA PHE A 39 -43.06 -15.35 26.20
C PHE A 39 -41.58 -15.78 26.19
N VAL A 40 -41.12 -16.10 27.39
CA VAL A 40 -39.79 -16.46 27.93
C VAL A 40 -39.22 -17.75 27.31
N ASP A 41 -37.90 -17.81 27.03
CA ASP A 41 -36.93 -18.77 27.63
C ASP A 41 -35.51 -18.63 27.02
N ASP A 42 -34.53 -18.40 27.88
CA ASP A 42 -33.08 -18.63 27.69
C ASP A 42 -32.75 -19.72 28.73
N PRO A 43 -32.01 -20.80 28.41
CA PRO A 43 -30.60 -20.63 28.12
C PRO A 43 -29.95 -21.59 27.11
N GLN A 44 -28.77 -21.13 26.69
CA GLN A 44 -27.58 -21.96 26.47
C GLN A 44 -27.28 -22.36 25.01
N ALA A 45 -26.23 -21.71 24.53
CA ALA A 45 -25.59 -21.89 23.25
C ALA A 45 -24.88 -23.25 23.11
N GLY A 46 -24.98 -23.80 21.89
CA GLY A 46 -23.84 -24.20 21.08
C GLY A 46 -23.14 -25.52 21.41
N ASP A 47 -23.57 -26.61 20.76
CA ASP A 47 -22.79 -27.83 20.61
C ASP A 47 -22.87 -28.31 19.15
N ALA A 48 -21.71 -28.34 18.48
CA ALA A 48 -21.38 -29.20 17.34
C ALA A 48 -19.94 -28.90 16.86
N GLU A 49 -19.01 -29.60 17.49
CA GLU A 49 -17.79 -30.21 16.95
C GLU A 49 -17.26 -29.74 15.57
N SER A 50 -16.03 -29.24 15.59
CA SER A 50 -15.07 -29.35 14.48
C SER A 50 -13.76 -29.97 14.98
N PRO A 51 -13.04 -30.67 14.07
CA PRO A 51 -12.25 -31.84 14.43
C PRO A 51 -10.82 -31.50 14.88
N ALA A 52 -10.27 -32.48 15.60
CA ALA A 52 -8.89 -32.61 16.03
C ALA A 52 -7.84 -32.01 15.07
N GLY A 53 -7.16 -30.98 15.55
CA GLY A 53 -5.78 -30.67 15.16
C GLY A 53 -4.95 -30.77 16.43
N GLU A 54 -4.10 -31.79 16.52
CA GLU A 54 -3.10 -31.97 17.57
C GLU A 54 -2.16 -30.76 17.56
N GLY A 55 -2.53 -29.73 18.33
CA GLY A 55 -1.57 -28.78 18.84
C GLY A 55 -0.79 -29.52 19.90
N GLU A 56 0.40 -30.01 19.55
CA GLU A 56 1.45 -30.30 20.53
C GLU A 56 1.61 -29.04 21.37
N GLN A 57 0.93 -29.08 22.51
CA GLN A 57 1.07 -28.12 23.58
C GLN A 57 2.53 -28.20 23.97
N LEU A 58 3.32 -27.24 23.49
CA LEU A 58 4.72 -27.09 23.85
C LEU A 58 4.75 -27.06 25.37
N ASP A 59 5.15 -28.18 25.95
CA ASP A 59 5.30 -28.35 27.38
C ASP A 59 6.40 -27.39 27.84
N LEU A 60 5.98 -26.21 28.28
CA LEU A 60 6.83 -25.14 28.78
C LEU A 60 7.42 -25.47 30.17
N SER A 61 7.37 -26.72 30.61
CA SER A 61 7.71 -27.13 31.96
C SER A 61 8.57 -28.39 32.09
N ALA A 62 8.85 -29.16 31.04
CA ALA A 62 9.43 -30.49 31.22
C ALA A 62 10.96 -30.63 31.17
N ASP A 63 11.75 -29.57 30.95
CA ASP A 63 13.22 -29.71 30.86
C ASP A 63 13.98 -28.66 31.68
N ALA A 64 13.52 -28.42 32.90
CA ALA A 64 14.29 -27.71 33.92
C ALA A 64 14.87 -28.62 35.03
N ASP A 65 14.63 -29.94 34.95
CA ASP A 65 14.90 -30.87 36.07
C ASP A 65 15.85 -32.03 35.72
N GLN A 66 16.90 -31.77 34.94
CA GLN A 66 18.04 -32.68 34.85
C GLN A 66 19.38 -31.93 34.91
N HIS A 67 19.58 -31.17 35.98
CA HIS A 67 20.92 -31.02 36.53
C HIS A 67 20.97 -31.76 37.85
N GLN A 68 21.61 -32.94 37.81
CA GLN A 68 22.09 -33.64 38.99
C GLN A 68 22.73 -32.61 39.93
N ASN A 69 22.15 -32.43 41.12
CA ASN A 69 22.84 -31.87 42.27
C ASN A 69 23.98 -32.83 42.61
N GLY A 70 25.11 -32.68 41.92
CA GLY A 70 26.36 -33.32 42.26
C GLY A 70 27.06 -32.45 43.28
N ASP A 71 27.06 -32.93 44.52
CA ASP A 71 28.01 -32.67 45.61
C ASP A 71 28.53 -31.23 45.75
N ASP A 72 28.10 -30.58 46.82
CA ASP A 72 28.61 -29.31 47.33
C ASP A 72 30.01 -29.53 47.94
N PRO A 73 31.12 -29.01 47.37
CA PRO A 73 32.33 -28.84 48.16
C PRO A 73 32.20 -27.50 48.90
N GLU A 74 31.97 -27.56 50.22
CA GLU A 74 32.26 -26.42 51.11
C GLU A 74 33.72 -25.97 50.89
N GLY A 75 33.90 -24.91 50.10
CA GLY A 75 35.19 -24.27 49.81
C GLY A 75 34.95 -22.98 49.02
N ASP A 76 35.61 -21.89 49.44
CA ASP A 76 35.45 -20.53 48.93
C ASP A 76 35.17 -20.44 47.42
N ASP A 77 33.90 -20.19 47.08
CA ASP A 77 33.46 -19.95 45.70
C ASP A 77 34.20 -18.70 45.16
N PRO A 78 35.10 -18.84 44.17
CA PRO A 78 35.93 -17.74 43.72
C PRO A 78 35.05 -16.66 43.07
N VAL A 79 35.21 -15.43 43.58
CA VAL A 79 34.51 -14.26 43.09
C VAL A 79 35.34 -13.61 41.99
N PHE A 80 34.73 -13.41 40.82
CA PHE A 80 35.36 -12.80 39.66
C PHE A 80 34.75 -11.42 39.38
N GLU A 81 35.61 -10.41 39.19
CA GLU A 81 35.20 -9.10 38.69
C GLU A 81 35.13 -9.14 37.16
N ILE A 82 33.92 -9.05 36.61
CA ILE A 82 33.71 -9.02 35.17
C ILE A 82 33.43 -7.58 34.73
N PRO A 83 34.14 -7.06 33.71
CA PRO A 83 33.80 -5.80 33.09
C PRO A 83 32.51 -5.98 32.26
N VAL A 84 31.45 -5.30 32.65
CA VAL A 84 30.22 -5.15 31.86
C VAL A 84 30.42 -3.89 30.99
N GLY A 85 29.86 -3.88 29.78
CA GLY A 85 29.97 -2.74 28.86
C GLY A 85 29.71 -1.40 29.56
N ASP A 86 30.43 -0.35 29.15
CA ASP A 86 30.53 0.98 29.80
C ASP A 86 31.46 1.09 31.02
N GLY A 87 32.44 0.18 31.15
CA GLY A 87 33.57 0.34 32.08
C GLY A 87 33.25 0.07 33.55
N GLN A 88 32.07 -0.47 33.85
CA GLN A 88 31.68 -0.89 35.19
C GLN A 88 32.08 -2.34 35.44
N LYS A 89 32.61 -2.62 36.64
CA LYS A 89 33.00 -3.98 37.04
C LYS A 89 31.97 -4.52 38.02
N VAL A 90 31.41 -5.69 37.72
CA VAL A 90 30.47 -6.38 38.59
C VAL A 90 31.13 -7.64 39.12
N SER A 91 31.10 -7.80 40.43
CA SER A 91 31.69 -8.93 41.14
C SER A 91 30.65 -10.05 41.24
N LYS A 92 30.87 -11.18 40.58
CA LYS A 92 29.97 -12.35 40.59
C LYS A 92 30.72 -13.62 40.97
N LYS A 93 30.03 -14.56 41.62
CA LYS A 93 30.57 -15.89 41.94
C LYS A 93 30.68 -16.74 40.67
N LEU A 94 31.65 -17.65 40.64
CA LEU A 94 31.81 -18.59 39.53
C LEU A 94 30.56 -19.44 39.27
N SER A 95 29.89 -19.89 40.33
CA SER A 95 28.64 -20.65 40.28
C SER A 95 27.50 -19.87 39.61
N GLU A 96 27.34 -18.59 39.91
CA GLU A 96 26.35 -17.71 39.27
C GLU A 96 26.67 -17.46 37.79
N LEU A 97 27.95 -17.36 37.42
CA LEU A 97 28.37 -17.16 36.03
C LEU A 97 28.13 -18.38 35.16
N ILE A 98 28.37 -19.58 35.70
CA ILE A 98 28.08 -20.84 35.01
C ILE A 98 26.56 -20.98 34.82
N ALA A 99 25.76 -20.62 35.84
CA ALA A 99 24.30 -20.64 35.77
C ALA A 99 23.74 -19.59 34.80
N ASP A 100 24.31 -18.39 34.74
CA ASP A 100 23.93 -17.37 33.76
C ASP A 100 24.31 -17.81 32.35
N ALA A 101 25.54 -18.30 32.14
CA ALA A 101 26.01 -18.77 30.83
C ALA A 101 25.18 -19.95 30.31
N SER A 102 24.78 -20.90 31.16
CA SER A 102 23.91 -22.01 30.77
C SER A 102 22.51 -21.53 30.38
N LYS A 103 21.94 -20.56 31.11
CA LYS A 103 20.68 -19.90 30.75
C LYS A 103 20.77 -19.15 29.43
N TYR A 104 21.84 -18.37 29.20
CA TYR A 104 22.06 -17.66 27.94
C TYR A 104 22.20 -18.62 26.76
N HIS A 105 22.96 -19.71 26.92
CA HIS A 105 23.12 -20.71 25.87
C HIS A 105 21.79 -21.44 25.57
N GLY A 106 21.03 -21.81 26.61
CA GLY A 106 19.70 -22.41 26.46
C GLY A 106 18.69 -21.47 25.79
N ALA A 107 18.69 -20.19 26.16
CA ALA A 107 17.86 -19.17 25.53
C ALA A 107 18.27 -18.95 24.06
N ASN A 108 19.56 -18.81 23.78
CA ASN A 108 20.07 -18.60 22.42
C ASN A 108 19.71 -19.76 21.49
N ARG A 109 19.84 -21.02 21.96
CA ARG A 109 19.41 -22.21 21.23
C ARG A 109 17.90 -22.18 20.92
N LYS A 110 17.06 -21.81 21.89
CA LYS A 110 15.60 -21.67 21.67
C LYS A 110 15.27 -20.53 20.70
N PHE A 111 16.03 -19.42 20.72
CA PHE A 111 15.88 -18.35 19.74
C PHE A 111 16.28 -18.80 18.33
N GLU A 112 17.37 -19.55 18.20
CA GLU A 112 17.81 -20.15 16.94
C GLU A 112 16.78 -21.15 16.39
N GLU A 113 16.23 -22.01 17.25
CA GLU A 113 15.15 -22.95 16.89
C GLU A 113 13.87 -22.21 16.48
N ALA A 114 13.46 -21.17 17.23
CA ALA A 114 12.31 -20.34 16.86
C ALA A 114 12.54 -19.58 15.55
N ALA A 115 13.75 -19.09 15.30
CA ALA A 115 14.12 -18.45 14.04
C ALA A 115 14.10 -19.45 12.87
N ALA A 116 14.56 -20.69 13.10
CA ALA A 116 14.50 -21.76 12.11
C ALA A 116 13.05 -22.14 11.76
N ILE A 117 12.18 -22.27 12.76
CA ILE A 117 10.75 -22.53 12.57
C ILE A 117 10.09 -21.39 11.80
N ARG A 118 10.35 -20.12 12.17
CA ARG A 118 9.81 -18.96 11.45
C ARG A 118 10.25 -18.95 10.00
N LYS A 119 11.54 -19.21 9.73
CA LYS A 119 12.08 -19.27 8.38
C LYS A 119 11.44 -20.38 7.55
N ASP A 120 11.24 -21.57 8.13
CA ASP A 120 10.55 -22.68 7.45
C ASP A 120 9.08 -22.36 7.16
N ALA A 121 8.38 -21.75 8.12
CA ALA A 121 7.01 -21.28 7.95
C ALA A 121 6.90 -20.22 6.84
N GLU A 122 7.78 -19.22 6.84
CA GLU A 122 7.86 -18.19 5.79
C GLU A 122 8.15 -18.80 4.42
N GLN A 123 9.05 -19.77 4.33
CA GLN A 123 9.34 -20.47 3.07
C GLN A 123 8.14 -21.25 2.54
N LYS A 124 7.39 -21.91 3.41
CA LYS A 124 6.15 -22.61 3.03
C LYS A 124 5.08 -21.61 2.58
N LEU A 125 4.88 -20.52 3.34
CA LEU A 125 3.95 -19.45 3.00
C LEU A 125 4.30 -18.75 1.66
N ALA A 126 5.59 -18.58 1.36
CA ALA A 126 6.03 -18.02 0.08
C ALA A 126 5.70 -18.92 -1.12
N GLN A 127 5.58 -20.24 -0.92
CA GLN A 127 5.23 -21.19 -1.99
C GLN A 127 3.73 -21.37 -2.20
N LEU A 128 2.89 -21.02 -1.20
CA LEU A 128 1.43 -21.13 -1.30
C LEU A 128 0.85 -20.49 -2.57
N PRO A 129 1.11 -19.21 -2.90
CA PRO A 129 0.47 -18.57 -4.04
C PRO A 129 0.79 -19.25 -5.37
N GLU A 130 2.00 -19.80 -5.52
CA GLU A 130 2.38 -20.54 -6.72
C GLU A 130 1.67 -21.89 -6.79
N ARG A 131 1.58 -22.62 -5.67
CA ARG A 131 0.82 -23.88 -5.60
C ARG A 131 -0.66 -23.65 -5.90
N GLU A 132 -1.22 -22.56 -5.41
CA GLU A 132 -2.63 -22.20 -5.61
C GLU A 132 -2.94 -21.88 -7.07
N LYS A 133 -2.03 -21.19 -7.76
CA LYS A 133 -2.11 -20.99 -9.21
C LYS A 133 -2.06 -22.32 -9.97
N GLN A 134 -1.12 -23.19 -9.61
CA GLN A 134 -0.98 -24.52 -10.24
C GLN A 134 -2.22 -25.37 -10.00
N LEU A 135 -2.76 -25.39 -8.78
CA LEU A 135 -4.00 -26.08 -8.44
C LEU A 135 -5.18 -25.55 -9.25
N GLY A 136 -5.30 -24.23 -9.42
CA GLY A 136 -6.33 -23.63 -10.25
C GLY A 136 -6.29 -24.11 -11.71
N ILE A 137 -5.10 -24.17 -12.31
CA ILE A 137 -4.91 -24.66 -13.68
C ILE A 137 -5.28 -26.15 -13.80
N VAL A 138 -4.82 -26.97 -12.85
CA VAL A 138 -5.12 -28.41 -12.84
C VAL A 138 -6.61 -28.65 -12.65
N LEU A 139 -7.25 -27.90 -11.76
CA LEU A 139 -8.69 -27.99 -11.48
C LEU A 139 -9.53 -27.57 -12.69
N GLU A 140 -9.16 -26.48 -13.37
CA GLU A 140 -9.84 -26.07 -14.61
C GLU A 140 -9.71 -27.15 -15.69
N HIS A 141 -8.52 -27.72 -15.86
CA HIS A 141 -8.30 -28.82 -16.82
C HIS A 141 -9.12 -30.06 -16.46
N TYR A 142 -9.15 -30.44 -15.18
CA TYR A 142 -9.94 -31.56 -14.66
C TYR A 142 -11.43 -31.38 -14.95
N ILE A 143 -11.99 -30.20 -14.65
CA ILE A 143 -13.39 -29.87 -14.92
C ILE A 143 -13.66 -29.95 -16.42
N ARG A 144 -12.85 -29.30 -17.26
CA ARG A 144 -13.06 -29.30 -18.72
C ARG A 144 -12.99 -30.71 -19.31
N ALA A 145 -12.04 -31.52 -18.87
CA ALA A 145 -11.88 -32.91 -19.33
C ALA A 145 -13.08 -33.77 -18.91
N HIS A 146 -13.55 -33.66 -17.67
CA HIS A 146 -14.70 -34.42 -17.20
C HIS A 146 -16.02 -33.97 -17.84
N GLU A 147 -16.19 -32.68 -18.13
CA GLU A 147 -17.36 -32.19 -18.87
C GLU A 147 -17.45 -32.80 -20.26
N ALA A 148 -16.32 -32.85 -20.98
CA ALA A 148 -16.26 -33.50 -22.30
C ALA A 148 -16.58 -35.00 -22.20
N LEU A 149 -15.98 -35.71 -21.24
CA LEU A 149 -16.25 -37.14 -21.03
C LEU A 149 -17.71 -37.43 -20.66
N MET A 150 -18.32 -36.59 -19.83
CA MET A 150 -19.73 -36.74 -19.46
C MET A 150 -20.64 -36.48 -20.66
N ALA A 151 -20.34 -35.46 -21.48
CA ALA A 151 -21.11 -35.18 -22.70
C ALA A 151 -21.02 -36.32 -23.73
N GLU A 152 -19.86 -36.95 -23.87
CA GLU A 152 -19.64 -38.04 -24.83
C GLU A 152 -20.20 -39.39 -24.37
N GLN A 153 -20.13 -39.70 -23.07
CA GLN A 153 -20.47 -41.03 -22.53
C GLN A 153 -21.86 -41.11 -21.90
N GLN A 154 -22.78 -40.21 -22.25
CA GLN A 154 -24.11 -40.23 -21.66
C GLN A 154 -24.83 -41.55 -22.00
N PRO A 155 -25.15 -42.41 -20.99
CA PRO A 155 -25.82 -43.67 -21.25
C PRO A 155 -27.23 -43.45 -21.80
N ASN A 156 -27.67 -44.30 -22.72
CA ASN A 156 -29.06 -44.30 -23.16
C ASN A 156 -29.93 -44.91 -22.04
N TRP A 157 -30.43 -44.03 -21.16
CA TRP A 157 -31.14 -44.40 -19.94
C TRP A 157 -32.42 -45.21 -20.20
N GLU A 158 -33.16 -44.87 -21.26
CA GLU A 158 -34.41 -45.56 -21.63
C GLU A 158 -34.14 -47.00 -22.05
N ARG A 159 -33.11 -47.20 -22.88
CA ARG A 159 -32.70 -48.53 -23.32
C ARG A 159 -32.15 -49.36 -22.16
N LEU A 160 -31.33 -48.76 -21.30
CA LEU A 160 -30.72 -49.46 -20.18
C LEU A 160 -31.77 -49.90 -19.15
N LEU A 161 -32.81 -49.09 -18.92
CA LEU A 161 -33.93 -49.43 -18.06
C LEU A 161 -34.76 -50.61 -18.62
N ALA A 162 -34.98 -50.64 -19.92
CA ALA A 162 -35.76 -51.68 -20.60
C ALA A 162 -35.01 -53.02 -20.71
N GLU A 163 -33.71 -52.99 -21.01
CA GLU A 163 -32.90 -54.19 -21.20
C GLU A 163 -32.34 -54.75 -19.89
N ASN A 164 -31.88 -53.90 -18.96
CA ASN A 164 -31.17 -54.31 -17.73
C ASN A 164 -31.41 -53.34 -16.55
N PRO A 165 -32.54 -53.48 -15.81
CA PRO A 165 -32.90 -52.54 -14.74
C PRO A 165 -31.91 -52.51 -13.56
N THR A 166 -31.16 -53.59 -13.31
CA THR A 166 -30.11 -53.61 -12.27
C THR A 166 -28.88 -52.80 -12.66
N GLU A 167 -28.46 -52.86 -13.92
CA GLU A 167 -27.34 -52.06 -14.44
C GLU A 167 -27.73 -50.59 -14.56
N TYR A 168 -29.01 -50.30 -14.83
CA TYR A 168 -29.54 -48.93 -14.77
C TYR A 168 -29.26 -48.25 -13.43
N VAL A 169 -29.59 -48.89 -12.30
CA VAL A 169 -29.38 -48.30 -10.96
C VAL A 169 -27.90 -48.07 -10.69
N ARG A 170 -27.02 -49.01 -11.06
CA ARG A 170 -25.55 -48.87 -10.92
C ARG A 170 -25.02 -47.71 -11.75
N ALA A 171 -25.38 -47.65 -13.03
CA ALA A 171 -24.98 -46.59 -13.93
C ALA A 171 -25.50 -45.22 -13.47
N ARG A 172 -26.73 -45.17 -12.96
CA ARG A 172 -27.34 -43.94 -12.44
C ARG A 172 -26.62 -43.42 -11.20
N HIS A 173 -26.34 -44.30 -10.24
CA HIS A 173 -25.59 -43.93 -9.04
C HIS A 173 -24.16 -43.46 -9.38
N ALA A 174 -23.48 -44.14 -10.32
CA ALA A 174 -22.16 -43.73 -10.79
C ALA A 174 -22.20 -42.35 -11.49
N TRP A 175 -23.23 -42.10 -12.30
CA TRP A 175 -23.44 -40.83 -12.96
C TRP A 175 -23.71 -39.69 -11.97
N GLU A 176 -24.60 -39.91 -11.00
CA GLU A 176 -24.89 -38.94 -9.94
C GLU A 176 -23.67 -38.67 -9.05
N ALA A 177 -22.86 -39.69 -8.75
CA ALA A 177 -21.60 -39.52 -8.04
C ALA A 177 -20.63 -38.61 -8.83
N ARG A 178 -20.48 -38.83 -10.14
CA ARG A 178 -19.67 -37.96 -11.00
C ARG A 178 -20.21 -36.53 -11.06
N GLN A 179 -21.54 -36.36 -11.17
CA GLN A 179 -22.14 -35.02 -11.15
C GLN A 179 -21.89 -34.29 -9.82
N ARG A 180 -21.96 -35.00 -8.68
CA ARG A 180 -21.62 -34.43 -7.37
C ARG A 180 -20.15 -34.00 -7.29
N GLN A 181 -19.23 -34.85 -7.75
CA GLN A 181 -17.80 -34.51 -7.80
C GLN A 181 -17.52 -33.28 -8.67
N MET A 182 -18.24 -33.12 -9.78
CA MET A 182 -18.12 -31.93 -10.63
C MET A 182 -18.66 -30.66 -9.97
N LEU A 183 -19.75 -30.77 -9.22
CA LEU A 183 -20.29 -29.66 -8.44
C LEU A 183 -19.29 -29.22 -7.36
N GLU A 184 -18.71 -30.18 -6.63
CA GLU A 184 -17.68 -29.91 -5.62
C GLU A 184 -16.43 -29.27 -6.22
N ALA A 185 -15.93 -29.80 -7.34
CA ALA A 185 -14.79 -29.23 -8.06
C ALA A 185 -15.03 -27.78 -8.49
N ARG A 186 -16.25 -27.45 -8.95
CA ARG A 186 -16.63 -26.08 -9.31
C ARG A 186 -16.71 -25.15 -8.10
N GLN A 187 -17.24 -25.62 -6.96
CA GLN A 187 -17.24 -24.84 -5.72
C GLN A 187 -15.82 -24.51 -5.26
N VAL A 188 -14.91 -25.50 -5.29
CA VAL A 188 -13.50 -25.28 -4.96
C VAL A 188 -12.86 -24.28 -5.93
N GLN A 189 -13.18 -24.36 -7.22
CA GLN A 189 -12.68 -23.40 -8.22
C GLN A 189 -13.16 -21.97 -7.92
N GLU A 190 -14.43 -21.81 -7.54
CA GLU A 190 -15.00 -20.51 -7.21
C GLU A 190 -14.35 -19.92 -5.96
N VAL A 191 -14.21 -20.70 -4.89
CA VAL A 191 -13.52 -20.26 -3.65
C VAL A 191 -12.07 -19.86 -3.94
N LEU A 192 -11.36 -20.65 -4.75
CA LEU A 192 -9.99 -20.35 -5.15
C LEU A 192 -9.91 -19.06 -5.97
N ALA A 193 -10.85 -18.85 -6.89
CA ALA A 193 -10.92 -17.64 -7.70
C ALA A 193 -11.21 -16.39 -6.85
N GLN A 194 -12.14 -16.47 -5.90
CA GLN A 194 -12.44 -15.38 -4.96
C GLN A 194 -11.20 -15.01 -4.14
N ARG A 195 -10.53 -16.00 -3.54
CA ARG A 195 -9.32 -15.75 -2.75
C ARG A 195 -8.18 -15.16 -3.59
N ASN A 196 -8.01 -15.63 -4.83
CA ASN A 196 -7.01 -15.05 -5.74
C ASN A 196 -7.33 -13.59 -6.06
N ALA A 197 -8.60 -13.26 -6.31
CA ALA A 197 -9.03 -11.88 -6.56
C ALA A 197 -8.79 -10.97 -5.34
N GLU A 198 -9.07 -11.46 -4.13
CA GLU A 198 -8.77 -10.74 -2.89
C GLU A 198 -7.27 -10.51 -2.72
N ALA A 199 -6.44 -11.54 -2.91
CA ALA A 199 -4.99 -11.44 -2.82
C ALA A 199 -4.43 -10.45 -3.86
N GLU A 200 -4.95 -10.47 -5.10
CA GLU A 200 -4.59 -9.52 -6.15
C GLU A 200 -4.99 -8.09 -5.76
N ALA A 201 -6.18 -7.88 -5.22
CA ALA A 201 -6.66 -6.58 -4.77
C ALA A 201 -5.78 -6.01 -3.64
N VAL A 202 -5.41 -6.83 -2.66
CA VAL A 202 -4.48 -6.45 -1.58
C VAL A 202 -3.10 -6.11 -2.15
N SER A 203 -2.57 -6.96 -3.05
CA SER A 203 -1.27 -6.70 -3.69
C SER A 203 -1.28 -5.40 -4.50
N LYS A 204 -2.40 -5.10 -5.18
CA LYS A 204 -2.58 -3.90 -5.97
C LYS A 204 -2.60 -2.66 -5.09
N ARG A 205 -3.38 -2.68 -4.00
CA ARG A 205 -3.40 -1.59 -3.00
C ARG A 205 -2.00 -1.30 -2.46
N ARG A 206 -1.28 -2.35 -2.04
CA ARG A 206 0.10 -2.21 -1.57
C ARG A 206 1.02 -1.57 -2.62
N ARG A 207 0.94 -1.99 -3.89
CA ARG A 207 1.73 -1.38 -4.97
C ARG A 207 1.38 0.10 -5.17
N LEU A 208 0.10 0.46 -5.07
CA LEU A 208 -0.33 1.86 -5.16
C LEU A 208 0.20 2.71 -4.00
N ASP A 209 0.17 2.20 -2.77
CA ASP A 209 0.69 2.90 -1.59
C ASP A 209 2.22 3.09 -1.67
N GLU A 210 2.94 2.04 -2.09
CA GLU A 210 4.38 2.09 -2.35
C GLU A 210 4.68 3.07 -3.50
N ALA A 211 3.86 3.08 -4.55
CA ALA A 211 3.99 4.01 -5.66
C ALA A 211 3.78 5.45 -5.21
N GLN A 212 2.73 5.74 -4.45
CA GLN A 212 2.45 7.06 -3.90
C GLN A 212 3.61 7.57 -3.06
N THR A 213 4.16 6.71 -2.18
CA THR A 213 5.32 7.05 -1.35
C THR A 213 6.53 7.43 -2.21
N LYS A 214 6.85 6.64 -3.24
CA LYS A 214 7.95 6.93 -4.19
C LYS A 214 7.73 8.21 -4.98
N LEU A 215 6.48 8.48 -5.39
CA LEU A 215 6.13 9.70 -6.13
C LEU A 215 6.30 10.96 -5.28
N ILE A 216 5.87 10.94 -4.02
CA ILE A 216 6.03 12.07 -3.09
C ILE A 216 7.51 12.31 -2.79
N GLN A 217 8.30 11.24 -2.62
CA GLN A 217 9.75 11.35 -2.43
C GLN A 217 10.45 11.99 -3.64
N ALA A 218 10.05 11.61 -4.86
CA ALA A 218 10.63 12.15 -6.10
C ALA A 218 10.15 13.58 -6.40
N ASN A 219 8.90 13.89 -6.07
CA ASN A 219 8.30 15.21 -6.24
C ASN A 219 7.55 15.65 -4.97
N PRO A 220 8.23 16.33 -4.03
CA PRO A 220 7.63 16.77 -2.77
C PRO A 220 6.41 17.69 -2.94
N THR A 221 6.26 18.33 -4.10
CA THR A 221 5.10 19.19 -4.37
C THR A 221 3.79 18.42 -4.47
N TRP A 222 3.85 17.11 -4.72
CA TRP A 222 2.68 16.22 -4.75
C TRP A 222 2.26 15.69 -3.39
N ALA A 223 2.90 16.14 -2.30
CA ALA A 223 2.35 15.98 -0.96
C ALA A 223 1.01 16.75 -0.79
N ASP A 224 0.80 17.81 -1.58
CA ASP A 224 -0.48 18.52 -1.66
C ASP A 224 -1.42 17.76 -2.61
N PRO A 225 -2.60 17.30 -2.13
CA PRO A 225 -3.53 16.51 -2.94
C PRO A 225 -3.98 17.24 -4.21
N LYS A 226 -4.13 18.57 -4.17
CA LYS A 226 -4.55 19.34 -5.35
C LYS A 226 -3.49 19.31 -6.46
N LYS A 227 -2.22 19.45 -6.08
CA LYS A 227 -1.09 19.41 -7.03
C LYS A 227 -0.84 18.00 -7.55
N ALA A 228 -1.08 16.99 -6.72
CA ALA A 228 -1.02 15.59 -7.13
C ALA A 228 -2.09 15.28 -8.18
N GLU A 229 -3.34 15.70 -7.97
CA GLU A 229 -4.43 15.53 -8.93
C GLU A 229 -4.17 16.25 -10.25
N GLU A 230 -3.72 17.51 -10.20
CA GLU A 230 -3.34 18.28 -11.39
C GLU A 230 -2.22 17.59 -12.17
N GLY A 231 -1.18 17.11 -11.45
CA GLY A 231 -0.08 16.36 -12.02
C GLY A 231 -0.52 15.05 -12.68
N ALA A 232 -1.38 14.29 -12.00
CA ALA A 232 -1.92 13.03 -12.51
C ALA A 232 -2.76 13.24 -13.77
N ARG A 233 -3.64 14.25 -13.78
CA ARG A 233 -4.43 14.62 -14.97
C ARG A 233 -3.55 15.05 -16.14
N ALA A 234 -2.49 15.83 -15.88
CA ALA A 234 -1.56 16.26 -16.92
C ALA A 234 -0.80 15.07 -17.53
N ILE A 235 -0.36 14.11 -16.70
CA ILE A 235 0.29 12.89 -17.17
C ILE A 235 -0.69 12.05 -17.98
N ASP A 236 -1.92 11.88 -17.51
CA ASP A 236 -2.95 11.09 -18.18
C ASP A 236 -3.25 11.63 -19.59
N GLN A 237 -3.45 12.94 -19.71
CA GLN A 237 -3.62 13.64 -21.00
C GLN A 237 -2.38 13.52 -21.89
N TYR A 238 -1.18 13.58 -21.32
CA TYR A 238 0.05 13.40 -22.08
C TYR A 238 0.13 11.98 -22.64
N LEU A 239 -0.11 10.95 -21.83
CA LEU A 239 -0.12 9.55 -22.28
C LEU A 239 -1.19 9.31 -23.36
N GLU A 240 -2.36 9.94 -23.24
CA GLU A 240 -3.38 9.94 -24.28
C GLU A 240 -2.87 10.57 -25.59
N SER A 241 -2.19 11.72 -25.51
CA SER A 241 -1.61 12.38 -26.68
C SER A 241 -0.49 11.56 -27.35
N GLN A 242 0.16 10.66 -26.61
CA GLN A 242 1.14 9.70 -27.14
C GLN A 242 0.47 8.47 -27.77
N GLY A 243 -0.86 8.38 -27.76
CA GLY A 243 -1.63 7.27 -28.35
C GLY A 243 -1.79 6.06 -27.44
N ILE A 244 -1.56 6.20 -26.13
CA ILE A 244 -1.75 5.09 -25.18
C ILE A 244 -3.24 4.94 -24.87
N PRO A 245 -3.83 3.76 -25.10
CA PRO A 245 -5.26 3.56 -24.92
C PRO A 245 -5.65 3.57 -23.44
N ALA A 246 -6.89 3.96 -23.16
CA ALA A 246 -7.39 4.16 -21.78
C ALA A 246 -7.23 2.90 -20.90
N ASN A 247 -7.45 1.70 -21.45
CA ASN A 247 -7.27 0.45 -20.72
C ASN A 247 -5.83 0.23 -20.23
N VAL A 248 -4.83 0.72 -20.96
CA VAL A 248 -3.43 0.64 -20.51
C VAL A 248 -3.16 1.69 -19.45
N ARG A 249 -3.64 2.94 -19.66
CA ARG A 249 -3.48 4.04 -18.69
C ARG A 249 -4.08 3.72 -17.32
N SER A 250 -5.28 3.15 -17.28
CA SER A 250 -5.97 2.77 -16.03
C SER A 250 -5.31 1.61 -15.27
N ASN A 251 -4.42 0.85 -15.91
CA ASN A 251 -3.69 -0.26 -15.29
C ASN A 251 -2.27 0.12 -14.85
N ILE A 252 -1.86 1.39 -14.97
CA ILE A 252 -0.55 1.86 -14.50
C ILE A 252 -0.62 2.00 -12.97
N ASP A 253 -0.02 1.05 -12.26
CA ASP A 253 0.09 1.04 -10.79
C ASP A 253 1.53 1.25 -10.29
N SER A 254 2.49 1.44 -11.20
CA SER A 254 3.91 1.60 -10.86
C SER A 254 4.36 3.07 -10.89
N ALA A 255 5.00 3.51 -9.81
CA ALA A 255 5.57 4.86 -9.73
C ALA A 255 6.63 5.12 -10.81
N GLU A 256 7.41 4.10 -11.17
CA GLU A 256 8.49 4.23 -12.16
C GLU A 256 7.96 4.66 -13.53
N VAL A 257 6.87 4.03 -13.97
CA VAL A 257 6.22 4.37 -15.23
C VAL A 257 5.65 5.79 -15.17
N LEU A 258 5.00 6.17 -14.06
CA LEU A 258 4.46 7.52 -13.88
C LEU A 258 5.58 8.59 -13.86
N LEU A 259 6.72 8.30 -13.21
CA LEU A 259 7.87 9.22 -13.20
C LEU A 259 8.52 9.36 -14.58
N ILE A 260 8.63 8.27 -15.34
CA ILE A 260 9.12 8.32 -16.71
C ILE A 260 8.18 9.16 -17.59
N ALA A 261 6.86 8.92 -17.48
CA ALA A 261 5.85 9.69 -18.19
C ALA A 261 5.92 11.18 -17.84
N GLN A 262 6.06 11.51 -16.54
CA GLN A 262 6.22 12.88 -16.07
C GLN A 262 7.47 13.53 -16.67
N LYS A 263 8.61 12.84 -16.67
CA LYS A 263 9.87 13.35 -17.22
C LYS A 263 9.77 13.58 -18.73
N ALA A 264 9.16 12.65 -19.45
CA ALA A 264 8.91 12.77 -20.90
C ALA A 264 8.01 13.98 -21.19
N MET A 265 6.92 14.12 -20.45
CA MET A 265 6.01 15.28 -20.56
C MET A 265 6.75 16.61 -20.32
N LEU A 266 7.51 16.71 -19.23
CA LEU A 266 8.25 17.93 -18.90
C LEU A 266 9.34 18.24 -19.93
N TYR A 267 9.99 17.21 -20.49
CA TYR A 267 10.98 17.36 -21.55
C TYR A 267 10.35 17.91 -22.84
N ASP A 268 9.22 17.35 -23.28
CA ASP A 268 8.52 17.83 -24.47
C ASP A 268 8.01 19.25 -24.28
N GLN A 269 7.49 19.59 -23.10
CA GLN A 269 7.11 20.96 -22.75
C GLN A 269 8.31 21.91 -22.79
N ALA A 270 9.48 21.49 -22.32
CA ALA A 270 10.69 22.30 -22.35
C ALA A 270 11.16 22.56 -23.79
N ILE A 271 11.16 21.53 -24.66
CA ILE A 271 11.47 21.69 -26.09
C ILE A 271 10.47 22.62 -26.76
N ALA A 272 9.17 22.43 -26.51
CA ALA A 272 8.13 23.27 -27.10
C ALA A 272 8.30 24.74 -26.68
N ARG A 273 8.58 25.01 -25.39
CA ARG A 273 8.87 26.35 -24.87
C ARG A 273 10.14 26.95 -25.49
N GLN A 274 11.20 26.16 -25.66
CA GLN A 274 12.42 26.62 -26.32
C GLN A 274 12.17 27.00 -27.79
N LYS A 275 11.44 26.17 -28.54
CA LYS A 275 11.04 26.47 -29.93
C LYS A 275 10.17 27.74 -30.00
N ALA A 276 9.19 27.87 -29.10
CA ALA A 276 8.32 29.04 -29.03
C ALA A 276 9.10 30.32 -28.68
N ALA A 277 10.07 30.24 -27.75
CA ALA A 277 10.94 31.36 -27.41
C ALA A 277 11.87 31.77 -28.56
N GLN A 278 12.38 30.80 -29.33
CA GLN A 278 13.17 31.06 -30.53
C GLN A 278 12.34 31.70 -31.65
N GLN A 279 11.07 31.31 -31.80
CA GLN A 279 10.15 31.91 -32.77
C GLN A 279 9.61 33.28 -32.31
N GLY A 280 9.43 33.49 -31.00
CA GLY A 280 9.01 34.74 -30.39
C GLY A 280 10.12 35.81 -30.33
N GLY A 281 11.39 35.43 -30.52
CA GLY A 281 12.53 36.35 -30.64
C GLY A 281 12.50 37.27 -31.87
N ASN A 282 11.49 37.12 -32.75
CA ASN A 282 11.27 38.00 -33.91
C ASN A 282 10.01 38.87 -33.80
N GLN A 283 9.35 38.92 -32.63
CA GLN A 283 8.43 40.01 -32.33
C GLN A 283 9.29 41.27 -32.16
N PRO A 284 9.14 42.32 -32.99
CA PRO A 284 9.89 43.54 -32.81
C PRO A 284 9.51 44.08 -31.44
N VAL A 285 10.46 44.03 -30.49
CA VAL A 285 10.36 44.75 -29.22
C VAL A 285 9.90 46.15 -29.60
N PRO A 286 8.72 46.63 -29.13
CA PRO A 286 8.28 47.97 -29.47
C PRO A 286 9.42 48.88 -29.08
N ARG A 287 10.00 49.58 -30.06
CA ARG A 287 11.08 50.54 -29.82
C ARG A 287 10.56 51.45 -28.73
N VAL A 288 11.01 51.23 -27.49
CA VAL A 288 10.77 52.14 -26.40
C VAL A 288 11.33 53.45 -26.92
N ALA A 289 10.45 54.44 -27.10
CA ALA A 289 10.86 55.74 -27.56
C ALA A 289 12.00 56.17 -26.64
N ARG A 290 13.22 56.25 -27.20
CA ARG A 290 14.35 56.89 -26.55
C ARG A 290 13.78 58.19 -25.98
N PRO A 291 13.88 58.46 -24.67
CA PRO A 291 13.43 59.72 -24.13
C PRO A 291 14.08 60.80 -24.99
N GLY A 292 13.26 61.53 -25.76
CA GLY A 292 13.76 62.68 -26.51
C GLY A 292 14.45 63.58 -25.50
N PRO A 293 15.61 64.18 -25.82
CA PRO A 293 16.28 65.06 -24.88
C PRO A 293 15.25 66.09 -24.43
N ALA A 294 14.91 66.06 -23.14
CA ALA A 294 13.96 66.99 -22.57
C ALA A 294 14.46 68.38 -22.96
N ARG A 295 13.62 69.13 -23.68
CA ARG A 295 13.86 70.54 -23.96
C ARG A 295 13.86 71.25 -22.61
N THR A 296 15.02 71.32 -21.97
CA THR A 296 15.23 72.15 -20.79
C THR A 296 15.05 73.59 -21.26
N THR A 297 13.94 74.21 -20.85
CA THR A 297 13.74 75.63 -21.10
C THR A 297 14.85 76.40 -20.39
N THR A 298 15.34 77.46 -21.02
CA THR A 298 16.50 78.27 -20.59
C THR A 298 16.37 78.81 -19.16
N LYS A 299 15.12 78.89 -18.65
CA LYS A 299 14.82 79.29 -17.27
C LYS A 299 15.30 78.29 -16.22
N THR A 300 15.24 76.98 -16.49
CA THR A 300 15.65 75.96 -15.50
C THR A 300 17.17 75.84 -15.38
N GLN A 301 17.91 76.08 -16.48
CA GLN A 301 19.38 76.14 -16.45
C GLN A 301 19.89 77.40 -15.74
N GLN A 302 19.24 78.55 -15.95
CA GLN A 302 19.57 79.79 -15.23
C GLN A 302 19.23 79.68 -13.73
N ALA A 303 18.13 79.01 -13.37
CA ALA A 303 17.79 78.77 -11.96
C ALA A 303 18.84 77.90 -11.25
N ARG A 304 19.34 76.84 -11.90
CA ARG A 304 20.44 76.02 -11.34
C ARG A 304 21.76 76.78 -11.25
N ALA A 305 22.15 77.52 -12.28
CA ALA A 305 23.39 78.30 -12.27
C ALA A 305 23.38 79.41 -11.21
N ASN A 306 22.22 80.01 -10.94
CA ASN A 306 22.06 81.00 -9.86
C ASN A 306 22.03 80.34 -8.48
N ALA A 307 21.43 79.16 -8.35
CA ALA A 307 21.43 78.38 -7.11
C ALA A 307 22.84 77.88 -6.75
N GLU A 308 23.63 77.44 -7.73
CA GLU A 308 25.03 77.02 -7.52
C GLU A 308 25.92 78.21 -7.10
N LYS A 309 25.72 79.39 -7.70
CA LYS A 309 26.43 80.62 -7.29
C LYS A 309 26.02 81.09 -5.89
N ALA A 310 24.75 80.97 -5.53
CA ALA A 310 24.26 81.30 -4.19
C ALA A 310 24.80 80.32 -3.14
N PHE A 311 24.90 79.03 -3.46
CA PHE A 311 25.49 78.00 -2.60
C PHE A 311 27.00 78.19 -2.41
N ALA A 312 27.72 78.60 -3.46
CA ALA A 312 29.15 78.89 -3.38
C ALA A 312 29.48 80.16 -2.57
N ALA A 313 28.53 81.11 -2.49
CA ALA A 313 28.71 82.35 -1.74
C ALA A 313 28.38 82.22 -0.25
N ASP A 314 27.45 81.34 0.13
CA ASP A 314 27.09 81.11 1.53
C ASP A 314 26.56 79.66 1.74
N PRO A 315 27.38 78.72 2.25
CA PRO A 315 27.03 77.30 2.35
C PRO A 315 26.18 77.01 3.62
N SER A 316 25.21 77.86 3.94
CA SER A 316 24.31 77.63 5.07
C SER A 316 23.07 76.81 4.68
N GLU A 317 22.58 75.99 5.60
CA GLU A 317 21.50 75.01 5.46
C GLU A 317 20.20 75.55 4.83
N LYS A 318 19.98 76.87 4.87
CA LYS A 318 18.80 77.52 4.27
C LYS A 318 18.78 77.44 2.74
N THR A 319 19.93 77.27 2.09
CA THR A 319 20.02 77.23 0.62
C THR A 319 19.65 75.84 0.04
N LEU A 320 19.81 74.77 0.84
CA LEU A 320 19.44 73.40 0.46
C LEU A 320 17.92 73.16 0.46
N ALA A 321 17.14 73.92 1.24
CA ALA A 321 15.68 73.81 1.29
C ALA A 321 15.01 74.18 -0.05
N ASN A 322 15.62 75.06 -0.85
CA ASN A 322 15.12 75.45 -2.17
C ASN A 322 15.35 74.39 -3.27
N PHE A 323 16.02 73.29 -2.95
CA PHE A 323 16.25 72.19 -3.89
C PHE A 323 15.18 71.08 -3.77
N PHE A 324 14.37 71.09 -2.70
CA PHE A 324 13.42 70.04 -2.34
C PHE A 324 11.95 70.51 -2.23
N MET A 325 11.64 71.74 -2.68
CA MET A 325 10.28 72.18 -3.03
C MET A 325 10.21 72.50 -4.52
#